data_AF-A0ABD5QTH3-F1
#
_entry.id   AF-A0ABD5QTH3-F1
#
_cell.length_a   1.000
_cell.length_b   1.000
_cell.length_c   1.000
_cell.angle_alpha   90.00
_cell.angle_beta   90.00
_cell.angle_gamma   90.00
#
_symmetry.space_group_name_H-M   'P 1'
#
loop_
_entity.id
_entity.type
_entity.pdbx_description
1 polymer ?
#
loop_
_entity_poly.entity_id
_entity_poly.type
_entity_poly.pdbx_seq_one_letter_code
_entity_poly.pdbx_strand_id
1 'polypeptide(L)'
;MTDDPENTVKERVVAQATSLFEVHDHVSRVIGELDLPMGEVYDEYSINNDDTFDFEAMVRLYLYKEAAEMKQEEVTSRVRNWEYLQQRFGLNRAPTQAAFSYTKRHRFSYEFRSLLNDIAKGIRDAGRQQGHYDKDLESPDPTPSPDEIDESSTPLHHYVDEHAPNIISAALNDVCPAFDTGRAHNVVHEDRTVWEHQILMSLSDRAGTRSAFRTFNKFRTRALHNDTHVRAVKKLGTPSSYQYTLDDFNGRRRPTPHWRNIADTIQPQFSDAVKNMLGRIREADEFSEPVVAAIDTVRVPVSVTPYKGEEAIEPGDPRVEFDNGEYRVPKDDYPEMITGKGDKPYGYEYATLTIVGHNDPIVLAVEPVRHDSRWELDNGMSVSWAETVDRLMQQATELVDIHLVMADRAFDTREVKHVLDQYHDVNYLLPKTKNSKALKQDLAEVESDPTLVSRVQPASLYLNGNETR
;
A
#
# COMPACT_ATOMS: atom_id res chain seq x y z
N MET A 1 -19.22 13.26 -52.08
CA MET A 1 -18.42 12.14 -51.54
C MET A 1 -19.10 11.80 -50.23
N THR A 2 -19.68 10.61 -50.16
CA THR A 2 -20.42 10.11 -49.00
C THR A 2 -19.42 9.83 -47.89
N ASP A 3 -19.46 10.63 -46.82
CA ASP A 3 -18.73 10.36 -45.58
C ASP A 3 -19.31 9.08 -44.98
N ASP A 4 -18.51 8.03 -45.00
CA ASP A 4 -18.83 6.74 -44.38
C ASP A 4 -18.69 6.89 -42.85
N PRO A 5 -19.77 6.73 -42.06
CA PRO A 5 -19.73 6.89 -40.61
C PRO A 5 -18.67 6.00 -39.94
N GLU A 6 -18.41 4.81 -40.49
CA GLU A 6 -17.42 3.86 -39.96
C GLU A 6 -15.98 4.37 -40.13
N ASN A 7 -15.68 5.00 -41.28
CA ASN A 7 -14.37 5.64 -41.49
C ASN A 7 -14.17 6.82 -40.53
N THR A 8 -15.23 7.55 -40.21
CA THR A 8 -15.19 8.68 -39.28
C THR A 8 -14.88 8.22 -37.85
N VAL A 9 -15.47 7.11 -37.41
CA VAL A 9 -15.20 6.51 -36.09
C VAL A 9 -13.75 6.03 -35.99
N LYS A 10 -13.29 5.29 -37.01
CA LYS A 10 -11.92 4.78 -37.06
C LYS A 10 -10.89 5.90 -37.00
N GLU A 11 -11.03 6.93 -37.85
CA GLU A 11 -10.10 8.05 -37.91
C GLU A 11 -10.00 8.77 -36.55
N ARG A 12 -11.15 9.00 -35.88
CA ARG A 12 -11.20 9.61 -34.55
C ARG A 12 -10.46 8.79 -33.49
N VAL A 13 -10.74 7.47 -33.41
CA VAL A 13 -10.12 6.60 -32.41
C VAL A 13 -8.61 6.42 -32.67
N VAL A 14 -8.20 6.30 -33.93
CA VAL A 14 -6.78 6.17 -34.29
C VAL A 14 -6.02 7.48 -34.05
N ALA A 15 -6.63 8.65 -34.30
CA ALA A 15 -6.03 9.94 -33.96
C ALA A 15 -5.86 10.12 -32.44
N GLN A 16 -6.85 9.70 -31.64
CA GLN A 16 -6.73 9.67 -30.19
C GLN A 16 -5.59 8.74 -29.74
N ALA A 17 -5.53 7.52 -30.28
CA ALA A 17 -4.45 6.58 -29.98
C ALA A 17 -3.07 7.16 -30.32
N THR A 18 -2.94 7.84 -31.46
CA THR A 18 -1.70 8.50 -31.89
C THR A 18 -1.25 9.56 -30.89
N SER A 19 -2.19 10.36 -30.37
CA SER A 19 -1.91 11.37 -29.34
C SER A 19 -1.51 10.73 -28.01
N LEU A 20 -2.17 9.64 -27.63
CA LEU A 20 -1.84 8.90 -26.41
C LEU A 20 -0.46 8.24 -26.49
N PHE A 21 -0.02 7.79 -27.67
CA PHE A 21 1.35 7.30 -27.86
C PHE A 21 2.44 8.39 -27.72
N GLU A 22 2.09 9.68 -27.66
CA GLU A 22 3.06 10.74 -27.32
C GLU A 22 3.38 10.77 -25.81
N VAL A 23 2.50 10.22 -24.99
CA VAL A 23 2.57 10.25 -23.51
C VAL A 23 2.81 8.86 -22.94
N HIS A 24 2.27 7.84 -23.59
CA HIS A 24 2.35 6.44 -23.18
C HIS A 24 3.18 5.64 -24.15
N ASP A 25 4.12 4.88 -23.61
CA ASP A 25 5.03 4.03 -24.36
C ASP A 25 4.52 2.61 -24.54
N HIS A 26 3.30 2.28 -24.08
CA HIS A 26 2.76 0.92 -24.13
C HIS A 26 1.30 0.84 -24.64
N VAL A 27 1.07 -0.05 -25.62
CA VAL A 27 -0.23 -0.21 -26.32
C VAL A 27 -1.42 -0.51 -25.39
N SER A 28 -1.23 -1.25 -24.29
CA SER A 28 -2.33 -1.52 -23.36
C SER A 28 -2.80 -0.28 -22.61
N ARG A 29 -1.92 0.70 -22.30
CA ARG A 29 -2.31 1.99 -21.69
C ARG A 29 -3.10 2.84 -22.66
N VAL A 30 -2.59 2.95 -23.89
CA VAL A 30 -3.28 3.64 -24.96
C VAL A 30 -4.70 3.09 -25.10
N ILE A 31 -4.86 1.77 -25.16
CA ILE A 31 -6.17 1.11 -25.26
C ILE A 31 -7.01 1.29 -23.99
N GLY A 32 -6.42 1.35 -22.80
CA GLY A 32 -7.13 1.64 -21.55
C GLY A 32 -7.71 3.05 -21.49
N GLU A 33 -7.02 4.02 -22.08
CA GLU A 33 -7.41 5.44 -22.06
C GLU A 33 -8.20 5.90 -23.31
N LEU A 34 -8.44 5.00 -24.28
CA LEU A 34 -9.29 5.33 -25.41
C LEU A 34 -10.71 5.70 -24.94
N ASP A 35 -11.25 6.76 -25.51
CA ASP A 35 -12.65 7.11 -25.38
C ASP A 35 -13.39 6.41 -26.51
N LEU A 36 -13.86 5.19 -26.22
CA LEU A 36 -14.54 4.37 -27.20
C LEU A 36 -15.95 4.93 -27.42
N PRO A 37 -16.39 5.13 -28.68
CA PRO A 37 -17.70 5.71 -28.98
C PRO A 37 -18.82 4.67 -28.77
N MET A 38 -19.00 4.20 -27.54
CA MET A 38 -19.99 3.21 -27.14
C MET A 38 -21.45 3.73 -27.27
N GLY A 39 -21.62 5.02 -27.53
CA GLY A 39 -22.91 5.62 -27.93
C GLY A 39 -23.21 5.54 -29.44
N GLU A 40 -22.23 5.17 -30.26
CA GLU A 40 -22.37 5.00 -31.72
C GLU A 40 -22.31 3.51 -32.12
N VAL A 41 -21.82 2.65 -31.23
CA VAL A 41 -21.74 1.19 -31.38
C VAL A 41 -22.52 0.53 -30.25
N TYR A 42 -23.49 -0.32 -30.60
CA TYR A 42 -24.37 -0.95 -29.63
C TYR A 42 -24.14 -2.46 -29.53
N ASP A 43 -24.20 -2.98 -28.31
CA ASP A 43 -24.34 -4.42 -28.10
C ASP A 43 -25.76 -4.83 -28.52
N GLU A 44 -25.88 -5.53 -29.65
CA GLU A 44 -27.16 -6.01 -30.16
C GLU A 44 -27.77 -7.14 -29.29
N TYR A 45 -27.02 -7.61 -28.28
CA TYR A 45 -27.45 -8.69 -27.39
C TYR A 45 -27.87 -8.15 -26.01
N SER A 46 -29.13 -8.38 -25.66
CA SER A 46 -29.62 -8.18 -24.29
C SER A 46 -29.17 -9.33 -23.40
N ILE A 47 -28.38 -9.03 -22.38
CA ILE A 47 -27.85 -10.02 -21.47
C ILE A 47 -28.57 -9.92 -20.12
N ASN A 48 -29.18 -11.03 -19.69
CA ASN A 48 -29.95 -11.14 -18.44
C ASN A 48 -29.20 -11.95 -17.36
N ASN A 49 -27.86 -11.99 -17.37
CA ASN A 49 -27.09 -12.81 -16.42
C ASN A 49 -25.86 -12.07 -15.89
N ASP A 50 -25.74 -12.03 -14.56
CA ASP A 50 -24.65 -11.38 -13.79
C ASP A 50 -23.25 -11.97 -14.08
N ASP A 51 -23.20 -13.12 -14.75
CA ASP A 51 -21.96 -13.83 -15.06
C ASP A 51 -21.29 -13.40 -16.38
N THR A 52 -21.73 -12.30 -16.99
CA THR A 52 -21.20 -11.79 -18.26
C THR A 52 -20.29 -10.59 -18.08
N PHE A 53 -19.28 -10.49 -18.96
CA PHE A 53 -18.36 -9.36 -18.95
C PHE A 53 -19.03 -8.12 -19.53
N ASP A 54 -18.64 -6.96 -19.03
CA ASP A 54 -19.02 -5.68 -19.61
C ASP A 54 -18.65 -5.62 -21.11
N PHE A 55 -19.50 -4.97 -21.91
CA PHE A 55 -19.33 -4.94 -23.36
C PHE A 55 -18.08 -4.16 -23.76
N GLU A 56 -17.90 -2.96 -23.19
CA GLU A 56 -16.76 -2.10 -23.46
C GLU A 56 -15.46 -2.76 -23.01
N ALA A 57 -15.48 -3.42 -21.86
CA ALA A 57 -14.33 -4.17 -21.35
C ALA A 57 -13.87 -5.26 -22.33
N MET A 58 -14.83 -5.98 -22.92
CA MET A 58 -14.53 -7.00 -23.93
C MET A 58 -14.08 -6.40 -25.28
N VAL A 59 -14.54 -5.20 -25.63
CA VAL A 59 -14.07 -4.45 -26.80
C VAL A 59 -12.61 -4.03 -26.61
N ARG A 60 -12.25 -3.46 -25.45
CA ARG A 60 -10.86 -3.10 -25.11
C ARG A 60 -9.94 -4.32 -25.16
N LEU A 61 -10.38 -5.45 -24.60
CA LEU A 61 -9.62 -6.70 -24.65
C LEU A 61 -9.43 -7.22 -26.09
N TYR A 62 -10.45 -7.08 -26.95
CA TYR A 62 -10.36 -7.46 -28.36
C TYR A 62 -9.40 -6.56 -29.14
N LEU A 63 -9.48 -5.25 -28.94
CA LEU A 63 -8.54 -4.28 -29.51
C LEU A 63 -7.11 -4.58 -29.06
N TYR A 64 -6.90 -4.88 -27.78
CA TYR A 64 -5.57 -5.22 -27.27
C TYR A 64 -5.03 -6.50 -27.92
N LYS A 65 -5.87 -7.54 -28.05
CA LYS A 65 -5.51 -8.77 -28.76
C LYS A 65 -5.10 -8.51 -30.20
N GLU A 66 -5.92 -7.77 -30.96
CA GLU A 66 -5.67 -7.55 -32.39
C GLU A 66 -4.52 -6.56 -32.60
N ALA A 67 -4.42 -5.49 -31.82
CA ALA A 67 -3.35 -4.50 -31.95
C ALA A 67 -1.98 -5.12 -31.65
N ALA A 68 -1.91 -5.97 -30.63
CA ALA A 68 -0.72 -6.70 -30.22
C ALA A 68 -0.49 -8.04 -30.96
N GLU A 69 -1.27 -8.34 -32.00
CA GLU A 69 -1.13 -9.57 -32.81
C GLU A 69 -1.18 -10.89 -32.02
N MET A 70 -1.79 -10.88 -30.83
CA MET A 70 -1.82 -12.01 -29.92
C MET A 70 -2.86 -13.06 -30.32
N LYS A 71 -2.57 -14.31 -29.99
CA LYS A 71 -3.58 -15.38 -30.04
C LYS A 71 -4.58 -15.18 -28.90
N GLN A 72 -5.77 -15.77 -29.05
CA GLN A 72 -6.82 -15.68 -28.03
C GLN A 72 -6.39 -16.30 -26.69
N GLU A 73 -5.65 -17.41 -26.73
CA GLU A 73 -5.10 -18.08 -25.54
C GLU A 73 -4.05 -17.22 -24.83
N GLU A 74 -3.28 -16.47 -25.61
CA GLU A 74 -2.20 -15.62 -25.13
C GLU A 74 -2.76 -14.40 -24.42
N VAL A 75 -3.68 -13.66 -25.04
CA VAL A 75 -4.29 -12.47 -24.41
C VAL A 75 -5.05 -12.83 -23.13
N THR A 76 -5.80 -13.94 -23.12
CA THR A 76 -6.54 -14.38 -21.92
C THR A 76 -5.61 -14.90 -20.82
N SER A 77 -4.51 -15.57 -21.19
CA SER A 77 -3.46 -15.94 -20.23
C SER A 77 -2.75 -14.72 -19.67
N ARG A 78 -2.49 -13.69 -20.49
CA ARG A 78 -1.83 -12.45 -20.07
C ARG A 78 -2.70 -11.69 -19.06
N VAL A 79 -3.97 -11.46 -19.37
CA VAL A 79 -4.91 -10.82 -18.42
C VAL A 79 -5.10 -11.62 -17.13
N ARG A 80 -5.02 -12.95 -17.19
CA ARG A 80 -5.05 -13.80 -15.98
C ARG A 80 -3.77 -13.69 -15.16
N ASN A 81 -2.61 -13.62 -15.80
CA ASN A 81 -1.31 -13.59 -15.13
C ASN A 81 -0.96 -12.19 -14.61
N TRP A 82 -1.53 -11.14 -15.20
CA TRP A 82 -1.29 -9.74 -14.88
C TRP A 82 -2.62 -9.07 -14.54
N GLU A 83 -2.99 -9.12 -13.26
CA GLU A 83 -4.31 -8.69 -12.77
C GLU A 83 -4.59 -7.19 -13.04
N TYR A 84 -3.57 -6.33 -13.09
CA TYR A 84 -3.73 -4.91 -13.43
C TYR A 84 -4.36 -4.69 -14.82
N LEU A 85 -4.17 -5.63 -15.77
CA LEU A 85 -4.82 -5.57 -17.09
C LEU A 85 -6.33 -5.78 -16.99
N GLN A 86 -6.83 -6.42 -15.92
CA GLN A 86 -8.26 -6.54 -15.68
C GLN A 86 -8.85 -5.17 -15.36
N GLN A 87 -8.23 -4.43 -14.44
CA GLN A 87 -8.63 -3.05 -14.11
C GLN A 87 -8.51 -2.10 -15.29
N ARG A 88 -7.36 -2.11 -15.97
CA ARG A 88 -7.10 -1.26 -17.14
C ARG A 88 -8.15 -1.39 -18.22
N PHE A 89 -8.74 -2.58 -18.36
CA PHE A 89 -9.77 -2.86 -19.33
C PHE A 89 -11.18 -2.93 -18.73
N GLY A 90 -11.38 -2.62 -17.45
CA GLY A 90 -12.70 -2.67 -16.80
C GLY A 90 -13.28 -4.09 -16.65
N LEU A 91 -12.43 -5.11 -16.63
CA LEU A 91 -12.82 -6.51 -16.43
C LEU A 91 -12.95 -6.80 -14.93
N ASN A 92 -14.12 -7.28 -14.51
CA ASN A 92 -14.37 -7.70 -13.12
C ASN A 92 -13.65 -9.00 -12.69
N ARG A 93 -13.11 -9.76 -13.64
CA ARG A 93 -12.31 -10.98 -13.45
C ARG A 93 -11.58 -11.35 -14.74
N ALA A 94 -10.64 -12.29 -14.69
CA ALA A 94 -9.98 -12.78 -15.90
C ALA A 94 -10.96 -13.56 -16.81
N PRO A 95 -11.17 -13.17 -18.08
CA PRO A 95 -12.00 -13.93 -19.00
C PRO A 95 -11.32 -15.24 -19.42
N THR A 96 -12.11 -16.32 -19.43
CA THR A 96 -11.65 -17.58 -20.02
C THR A 96 -11.58 -17.46 -21.54
N GLN A 97 -10.76 -18.29 -22.19
CA GLN A 97 -10.75 -18.41 -23.65
C GLN A 97 -12.16 -18.69 -24.19
N ALA A 98 -12.96 -19.52 -23.50
CA ALA A 98 -14.34 -19.81 -23.90
C ALA A 98 -15.23 -18.57 -23.85
N ALA A 99 -15.16 -17.78 -22.77
CA ALA A 99 -15.93 -16.55 -22.61
C ALA A 99 -15.58 -15.49 -23.67
N PHE A 100 -14.28 -15.34 -23.98
CA PHE A 100 -13.82 -14.46 -25.06
C PHE A 100 -14.33 -14.94 -26.43
N SER A 101 -14.25 -16.26 -26.70
CA SER A 101 -14.75 -16.86 -27.95
C SER A 101 -16.25 -16.63 -28.12
N TYR A 102 -17.00 -16.82 -27.03
CA TYR A 102 -18.44 -16.64 -27.00
C TYR A 102 -18.81 -15.19 -27.29
N THR A 103 -18.21 -14.25 -26.57
CA THR A 103 -18.42 -12.80 -26.75
C THR A 103 -18.09 -12.37 -28.17
N LYS A 104 -16.91 -12.76 -28.69
CA LYS A 104 -16.53 -12.48 -30.08
C LYS A 104 -17.61 -12.97 -31.04
N ARG A 105 -18.07 -14.22 -30.91
CA ARG A 105 -19.00 -14.87 -31.86
C ARG A 105 -20.41 -14.30 -31.84
N HIS A 106 -20.91 -13.94 -30.66
CA HIS A 106 -22.31 -13.57 -30.49
C HIS A 106 -22.44 -12.06 -30.39
N ARG A 107 -21.69 -11.38 -29.53
CA ARG A 107 -21.87 -9.94 -29.25
C ARG A 107 -21.20 -9.02 -30.25
N PHE A 108 -20.16 -9.47 -30.97
CA PHE A 108 -19.53 -8.65 -32.01
C PHE A 108 -20.06 -9.05 -33.38
N SER A 109 -20.84 -8.17 -34.03
CA SER A 109 -21.30 -8.36 -35.40
C SER A 109 -20.12 -8.46 -36.39
N TYR A 110 -20.36 -8.94 -37.61
CA TYR A 110 -19.30 -9.05 -38.61
C TYR A 110 -18.71 -7.68 -38.96
N GLU A 111 -19.57 -6.69 -39.20
CA GLU A 111 -19.21 -5.30 -39.50
C GLU A 111 -18.41 -4.70 -38.34
N PHE A 112 -18.88 -4.89 -37.10
CA PHE A 112 -18.18 -4.39 -35.93
C PHE A 112 -16.79 -5.02 -35.74
N ARG A 113 -16.64 -6.34 -35.96
CA ARG A 113 -15.31 -6.97 -35.94
C ARG A 113 -14.40 -6.41 -37.03
N SER A 114 -14.94 -6.11 -38.21
CA SER A 114 -14.17 -5.50 -39.30
C SER A 114 -13.66 -4.12 -38.88
N LEU A 115 -14.53 -3.29 -38.31
CA LEU A 115 -14.18 -1.98 -37.77
C LEU A 115 -13.11 -2.08 -36.66
N LEU A 116 -13.28 -2.98 -35.68
CA LEU A 116 -12.31 -3.18 -34.61
C LEU A 116 -10.94 -3.66 -35.13
N ASN A 117 -10.91 -4.53 -36.14
CA ASN A 117 -9.66 -4.97 -36.75
C ASN A 117 -8.95 -3.81 -37.46
N ASP A 118 -9.71 -2.94 -38.13
CA ASP A 118 -9.19 -1.75 -38.79
C ASP A 118 -8.66 -0.70 -37.81
N ILE A 119 -9.36 -0.49 -36.69
CA ILE A 119 -8.91 0.36 -35.58
C ILE A 119 -7.65 -0.22 -34.96
N ALA A 120 -7.64 -1.52 -34.63
CA ALA A 120 -6.48 -2.18 -34.05
C ALA A 120 -5.25 -2.10 -34.95
N LYS A 121 -5.43 -2.21 -36.27
CA LYS A 121 -4.36 -1.97 -37.26
C LYS A 121 -3.89 -0.52 -37.25
N GLY A 122 -4.79 0.46 -37.16
CA GLY A 122 -4.41 1.88 -37.04
C GLY A 122 -3.62 2.19 -35.76
N ILE A 123 -4.06 1.67 -34.60
CA ILE A 123 -3.35 1.78 -33.32
C ILE A 123 -1.94 1.18 -33.44
N ARG A 124 -1.85 0.01 -34.06
CA ARG A 124 -0.59 -0.68 -34.31
C ARG A 124 0.37 0.15 -35.16
N ASP A 125 -0.12 0.69 -36.27
CA ASP A 125 0.67 1.49 -37.19
C ASP A 125 1.11 2.81 -36.53
N ALA A 126 0.28 3.42 -35.70
CA ALA A 126 0.64 4.59 -34.89
C ALA A 126 1.77 4.28 -33.89
N GLY A 127 1.67 3.17 -33.14
CA GLY A 127 2.72 2.74 -32.23
C GLY A 127 4.05 2.42 -32.93
N ARG A 128 4.01 1.87 -34.16
CA ARG A 128 5.20 1.64 -35.00
C ARG A 128 5.87 2.94 -35.42
N GLN A 129 5.09 3.95 -35.81
CA GLN A 129 5.61 5.24 -36.24
C GLN A 129 6.32 5.99 -35.11
N GLN A 130 5.86 5.82 -33.86
CA GLN A 130 6.47 6.41 -32.67
C GLN A 130 7.61 5.56 -32.08
N GLY A 131 7.91 4.38 -32.64
CA GLY A 131 9.03 3.53 -32.20
C GLY A 131 8.78 2.67 -30.96
N HIS A 132 7.53 2.55 -30.51
CA HIS A 132 7.15 1.80 -29.30
C HIS A 132 6.80 0.33 -29.59
N TYR A 133 6.60 -0.05 -30.86
CA TYR A 133 5.92 -1.30 -31.21
C TYR A 133 6.62 -2.63 -30.87
N ASP A 134 7.93 -2.80 -31.12
CA ASP A 134 8.56 -4.13 -31.05
C ASP A 134 8.96 -4.56 -29.62
N LYS A 135 9.08 -3.62 -28.66
CA LYS A 135 9.37 -3.93 -27.24
C LYS A 135 8.11 -4.23 -26.42
N ASP A 136 6.97 -3.68 -26.80
CA ASP A 136 5.68 -3.79 -26.11
C ASP A 136 4.98 -5.15 -26.26
N LEU A 137 5.33 -5.91 -27.31
CA LEU A 137 4.69 -7.18 -27.61
C LEU A 137 5.18 -8.31 -26.69
N GLU A 138 6.45 -8.27 -26.30
CA GLU A 138 7.14 -9.36 -25.60
C GLU A 138 6.91 -9.36 -24.08
N SER A 139 6.65 -8.19 -23.48
CA SER A 139 6.50 -8.03 -22.03
C SER A 139 5.26 -7.21 -21.67
N PRO A 140 4.52 -7.51 -20.58
CA PRO A 140 3.51 -6.58 -20.04
C PRO A 140 4.08 -5.16 -19.87
N ASP A 141 3.19 -4.18 -19.78
CA ASP A 141 3.55 -2.81 -19.43
C ASP A 141 4.46 -2.81 -18.19
N PRO A 142 5.69 -2.29 -18.28
CA PRO A 142 6.67 -2.34 -17.22
C PRO A 142 6.50 -1.25 -16.14
N THR A 143 5.56 -0.32 -16.30
CA THR A 143 5.35 0.73 -15.30
C THR A 143 3.87 0.97 -14.99
N PRO A 144 3.07 -0.08 -14.66
CA PRO A 144 1.64 0.09 -14.42
C PRO A 144 1.37 1.19 -13.38
N SER A 145 0.26 1.91 -13.53
CA SER A 145 -0.06 3.01 -12.61
C SER A 145 -0.11 2.49 -11.17
N PRO A 146 0.40 3.23 -10.17
CA PRO A 146 0.33 2.83 -8.77
C PRO A 146 -1.09 2.42 -8.30
N ASP A 147 -2.12 3.06 -8.84
CA ASP A 147 -3.52 2.73 -8.55
C ASP A 147 -3.95 1.36 -9.12
N GLU A 148 -3.35 0.92 -10.24
CA GLU A 148 -3.58 -0.41 -10.84
C GLU A 148 -2.76 -1.53 -10.14
N ILE A 149 -1.76 -1.15 -9.36
CA ILE A 149 -0.90 -2.07 -8.58
C ILE A 149 -1.47 -2.29 -7.18
N ASP A 150 -1.96 -1.21 -6.55
CA ASP A 150 -2.61 -1.27 -5.22
C ASP A 150 -3.80 -2.26 -5.22
N GLU A 151 -4.36 -2.48 -6.40
CA GLU A 151 -5.60 -3.18 -6.63
C GLU A 151 -5.39 -4.55 -7.35
N SER A 152 -4.15 -4.90 -7.76
CA SER A 152 -3.81 -6.17 -8.41
C SER A 152 -2.90 -7.06 -7.53
N SER A 153 -3.17 -8.36 -7.45
CA SER A 153 -2.43 -9.34 -6.61
C SER A 153 -1.01 -9.66 -7.14
N THR A 154 -0.35 -8.72 -7.81
CA THR A 154 1.04 -8.86 -8.26
C THR A 154 1.94 -9.02 -7.02
N PRO A 155 2.78 -10.07 -6.96
CA PRO A 155 3.75 -10.17 -5.89
C PRO A 155 4.65 -8.93 -5.90
N LEU A 156 4.60 -8.13 -4.84
CA LEU A 156 5.26 -6.82 -4.72
C LEU A 156 6.77 -6.87 -5.05
N HIS A 157 7.44 -8.03 -4.90
CA HIS A 157 8.84 -8.19 -5.31
C HIS A 157 9.09 -7.95 -6.81
N HIS A 158 8.16 -8.28 -7.71
CA HIS A 158 8.32 -7.98 -9.14
C HIS A 158 8.29 -6.47 -9.40
N TYR A 159 7.38 -5.76 -8.73
CA TYR A 159 7.32 -4.31 -8.78
C TYR A 159 8.62 -3.67 -8.27
N VAL A 160 9.13 -4.17 -7.15
CA VAL A 160 10.38 -3.71 -6.53
C VAL A 160 11.59 -3.97 -7.43
N ASP A 161 11.70 -5.16 -8.03
CA ASP A 161 12.79 -5.48 -8.97
C ASP A 161 12.79 -4.57 -10.21
N GLU A 162 11.61 -4.12 -10.64
CA GLU A 162 11.42 -3.29 -11.81
C GLU A 162 11.66 -1.79 -11.53
N HIS A 163 11.10 -1.27 -10.44
CA HIS A 163 11.11 0.17 -10.11
C HIS A 163 12.29 0.57 -9.22
N ALA A 164 12.88 -0.38 -8.51
CA ALA A 164 14.08 -0.20 -7.70
C ALA A 164 15.08 -1.32 -8.02
N PRO A 165 15.54 -1.41 -9.28
CA PRO A 165 16.44 -2.47 -9.69
C PRO A 165 17.69 -2.46 -8.80
N ASN A 166 18.10 -3.65 -8.37
CA ASN A 166 19.18 -3.90 -7.42
C ASN A 166 18.87 -3.65 -5.95
N ILE A 167 17.70 -3.17 -5.52
CA ILE A 167 17.43 -2.96 -4.09
C ILE A 167 17.51 -4.25 -3.28
N ILE A 168 16.99 -5.37 -3.82
CA ILE A 168 17.09 -6.69 -3.17
C ILE A 168 18.56 -7.14 -3.13
N SER A 169 19.28 -6.98 -4.25
CA SER A 169 20.71 -7.32 -4.32
C SER A 169 21.55 -6.49 -3.36
N ALA A 170 21.29 -5.18 -3.25
CA ALA A 170 21.96 -4.25 -2.34
C ALA A 170 21.65 -4.63 -0.89
N ALA A 171 20.39 -4.85 -0.54
CA ALA A 171 20.02 -5.34 0.79
C ALA A 171 20.75 -6.67 1.12
N LEU A 172 20.89 -7.59 0.16
CA LEU A 172 21.59 -8.86 0.37
C LEU A 172 23.11 -8.74 0.46
N ASN A 173 23.70 -7.75 -0.20
CA ASN A 173 25.15 -7.57 -0.27
C ASN A 173 25.69 -6.66 0.81
N ASP A 174 24.92 -5.63 1.18
CA ASP A 174 25.41 -4.52 1.98
C ASP A 174 24.81 -4.60 3.40
N VAL A 175 23.52 -4.94 3.54
CA VAL A 175 22.82 -4.97 4.84
C VAL A 175 22.85 -6.38 5.48
N CYS A 176 22.49 -7.40 4.71
CA CYS A 176 22.33 -8.77 5.20
C CYS A 176 23.60 -9.42 5.80
N PRO A 177 24.84 -9.07 5.39
CA PRO A 177 26.04 -9.60 6.04
C PRO A 177 26.13 -9.27 7.53
N ALA A 178 25.62 -8.12 7.99
CA ALA A 178 25.57 -7.78 9.41
C ALA A 178 24.74 -8.81 10.21
N PHE A 179 23.80 -9.50 9.55
CA PHE A 179 22.93 -10.49 10.18
C PHE A 179 23.47 -11.93 10.10
N ASP A 180 24.80 -12.13 10.11
CA ASP A 180 25.39 -13.48 10.16
C ASP A 180 24.94 -14.25 11.42
N THR A 181 24.29 -15.39 11.22
CA THR A 181 23.78 -16.22 12.31
C THR A 181 24.84 -17.12 12.93
N GLY A 182 26.06 -17.15 12.39
CA GLY A 182 27.17 -18.00 12.85
C GLY A 182 26.87 -19.48 12.66
N ARG A 183 26.12 -19.84 11.60
CA ARG A 183 25.80 -21.25 11.30
C ARG A 183 27.04 -22.00 10.81
N ALA A 184 27.11 -23.30 11.12
CA ALA A 184 28.28 -24.13 10.79
C ALA A 184 28.54 -24.20 9.27
N HIS A 185 29.80 -24.34 8.87
CA HIS A 185 30.22 -24.35 7.46
C HIS A 185 29.59 -25.46 6.60
N ASN A 186 29.03 -26.51 7.21
CA ASN A 186 28.39 -27.64 6.51
C ASN A 186 26.88 -27.47 6.30
N VAL A 187 26.33 -26.24 6.44
CA VAL A 187 24.91 -25.99 6.22
C VAL A 187 24.49 -26.23 4.76
N VAL A 188 23.25 -26.68 4.61
CA VAL A 188 22.61 -26.91 3.30
C VAL A 188 22.33 -25.60 2.56
N HIS A 189 22.06 -24.53 3.31
CA HIS A 189 21.69 -23.18 2.86
C HIS A 189 22.42 -22.13 3.69
N GLU A 190 23.08 -21.19 3.03
CA GLU A 190 23.76 -20.05 3.67
C GLU A 190 22.77 -19.01 4.21
N ASP A 191 23.24 -18.07 5.04
CA ASP A 191 22.38 -17.00 5.59
C ASP A 191 21.84 -16.10 4.49
N ARG A 192 22.63 -15.84 3.45
CA ARG A 192 22.17 -15.12 2.26
C ARG A 192 20.88 -15.71 1.68
N THR A 193 20.78 -17.03 1.57
CA THR A 193 19.58 -17.70 1.04
C THR A 193 18.37 -17.53 1.98
N VAL A 194 18.61 -17.49 3.29
CA VAL A 194 17.55 -17.21 4.27
C VAL A 194 17.06 -15.78 4.12
N TRP A 195 17.97 -14.81 4.02
CA TRP A 195 17.62 -13.40 3.93
C TRP A 195 16.97 -13.04 2.60
N GLU A 196 17.42 -13.63 1.49
CA GLU A 196 16.74 -13.52 0.20
C GLU A 196 15.29 -14.00 0.33
N HIS A 197 15.09 -15.14 0.98
CA HIS A 197 13.75 -15.68 1.20
C HIS A 197 12.88 -14.76 2.09
N GLN A 198 13.44 -14.25 3.19
CA GLN A 198 12.73 -13.35 4.12
C GLN A 198 12.36 -12.02 3.44
N ILE A 199 13.25 -11.42 2.65
CA ILE A 199 12.98 -10.17 1.92
C ILE A 199 11.87 -10.39 0.90
N LEU A 200 11.99 -11.41 0.04
CA LEU A 200 10.97 -11.72 -0.96
C LEU A 200 9.60 -12.00 -0.34
N MET A 201 9.57 -12.72 0.79
CA MET A 201 8.34 -12.94 1.55
C MET A 201 7.73 -11.65 2.10
N SER A 202 8.57 -10.72 2.55
CA SER A 202 8.14 -9.42 3.09
C SER A 202 7.60 -8.51 1.99
N LEU A 203 8.04 -8.70 0.76
CA LEU A 203 7.51 -8.10 -0.47
C LEU A 203 6.32 -8.89 -1.03
N SER A 204 5.40 -9.33 -0.17
CA SER A 204 4.13 -9.93 -0.58
C SER A 204 3.00 -9.51 0.35
N ASP A 205 1.80 -9.38 -0.20
CA ASP A 205 0.53 -9.18 0.53
C ASP A 205 0.31 -10.21 1.65
N ARG A 206 0.88 -11.40 1.49
CA ARG A 206 0.78 -12.53 2.43
C ARG A 206 2.01 -12.70 3.32
N ALA A 207 2.80 -11.65 3.51
CA ALA A 207 3.96 -11.63 4.39
C ALA A 207 3.63 -12.27 5.76
N GLY A 208 4.56 -13.06 6.29
CA GLY A 208 4.38 -13.77 7.56
C GLY A 208 3.47 -15.01 7.53
N THR A 209 2.81 -15.32 6.39
CA THR A 209 1.96 -16.52 6.28
C THR A 209 2.73 -17.76 5.81
N ARG A 210 2.20 -18.95 6.15
CA ARG A 210 2.66 -20.23 5.56
C ARG A 210 2.45 -20.31 4.04
N SER A 211 1.57 -19.47 3.48
CA SER A 211 1.33 -19.42 2.04
C SER A 211 2.49 -18.74 1.34
N ALA A 212 2.93 -17.57 1.82
CA ALA A 212 4.06 -16.84 1.26
C ALA A 212 5.32 -17.72 1.25
N PHE A 213 5.66 -18.36 2.38
CA PHE A 213 6.80 -19.28 2.47
C PHE A 213 6.76 -20.41 1.42
N ARG A 214 5.57 -20.97 1.17
CA ARG A 214 5.39 -22.04 0.18
C ARG A 214 5.53 -21.53 -1.25
N THR A 215 4.99 -20.34 -1.55
CA THR A 215 5.07 -19.72 -2.88
C THR A 215 6.52 -19.59 -3.35
N PHE A 216 7.40 -19.04 -2.51
CA PHE A 216 8.80 -18.81 -2.87
C PHE A 216 9.67 -20.08 -2.89
N ASN A 217 9.21 -21.17 -2.28
CA ASN A 217 9.88 -22.47 -2.30
C ASN A 217 9.38 -23.42 -3.38
N LYS A 218 8.20 -23.17 -3.97
CA LYS A 218 7.50 -24.10 -4.88
C LYS A 218 8.35 -24.54 -6.09
N PHE A 219 9.26 -23.68 -6.56
CA PHE A 219 10.06 -23.91 -7.77
C PHE A 219 11.56 -24.12 -7.48
N ARG A 220 11.97 -24.17 -6.20
CA ARG A 220 13.38 -24.38 -5.83
C ARG A 220 13.67 -25.87 -5.70
N THR A 221 14.63 -26.37 -6.49
CA THR A 221 15.09 -27.77 -6.46
C THR A 221 15.69 -28.16 -5.11
N ARG A 222 16.30 -27.19 -4.41
CA ARG A 222 16.78 -27.30 -3.04
C ARG A 222 16.08 -26.23 -2.21
N ALA A 223 14.82 -26.47 -1.85
CA ALA A 223 14.03 -25.51 -1.08
C ALA A 223 14.60 -25.28 0.32
N LEU A 224 14.44 -24.06 0.85
CA LEU A 224 14.79 -23.74 2.23
C LEU A 224 13.78 -24.43 3.15
N HIS A 225 14.26 -25.13 4.18
CA HIS A 225 13.37 -25.75 5.16
C HIS A 225 12.80 -24.70 6.11
N ASN A 226 11.50 -24.79 6.43
CA ASN A 226 10.80 -23.83 7.29
C ASN A 226 11.50 -23.65 8.65
N ASP A 227 11.85 -24.74 9.31
CA ASP A 227 12.53 -24.66 10.61
C ASP A 227 13.90 -23.97 10.53
N THR A 228 14.61 -24.11 9.41
CA THR A 228 15.89 -23.43 9.17
C THR A 228 15.67 -21.92 9.05
N HIS A 229 14.66 -21.51 8.27
CA HIS A 229 14.26 -20.11 8.13
C HIS A 229 13.85 -19.50 9.48
N VAL A 230 12.88 -20.13 10.16
CA VAL A 230 12.36 -19.65 11.46
C VAL A 230 13.47 -19.59 12.50
N ARG A 231 14.38 -20.57 12.55
CA ARG A 231 15.50 -20.56 13.49
C ARG A 231 16.46 -19.40 13.23
N ALA A 232 16.74 -19.09 11.97
CA ALA A 232 17.60 -17.96 11.61
C ALA A 232 16.97 -16.62 11.98
N VAL A 233 15.69 -16.40 11.66
CA VAL A 233 14.93 -15.21 12.07
C VAL A 233 14.90 -15.07 13.60
N LYS A 234 14.66 -16.18 14.32
CA LYS A 234 14.68 -16.19 15.80
C LYS A 234 16.05 -15.80 16.37
N LYS A 235 17.16 -16.12 15.72
CA LYS A 235 18.48 -15.71 16.21
C LYS A 235 18.71 -14.20 16.18
N LEU A 236 17.93 -13.46 15.39
CA LEU A 236 17.98 -12.00 15.33
C LEU A 236 17.05 -11.37 16.35
N GLY A 237 15.79 -11.84 16.43
CA GLY A 237 14.72 -11.13 17.12
C GLY A 237 14.09 -11.86 18.30
N THR A 238 14.68 -12.94 18.83
CA THR A 238 14.16 -13.54 20.07
C THR A 238 14.49 -12.63 21.24
N PRO A 239 13.49 -12.18 22.03
CA PRO A 239 13.74 -11.37 23.21
C PRO A 239 14.52 -12.19 24.26
N SER A 240 15.25 -11.50 25.13
CA SER A 240 15.97 -12.16 26.22
C SER A 240 15.03 -12.71 27.31
N SER A 241 13.82 -12.14 27.38
CA SER A 241 12.78 -12.45 28.34
C SER A 241 11.80 -13.53 27.84
N TYR A 242 10.78 -13.85 28.65
CA TYR A 242 9.67 -14.73 28.26
C TYR A 242 9.12 -14.33 26.88
N GLN A 243 8.52 -15.23 26.10
CA GLN A 243 7.86 -14.87 24.83
C GLN A 243 6.35 -14.96 25.04
N TYR A 244 5.65 -13.81 25.03
CA TYR A 244 4.21 -13.80 25.22
C TYR A 244 3.46 -14.42 24.04
N THR A 245 2.34 -15.04 24.36
CA THR A 245 1.36 -15.63 23.44
C THR A 245 0.00 -14.99 23.68
N LEU A 246 -0.96 -15.20 22.77
CA LEU A 246 -2.32 -14.70 22.95
C LEU A 246 -2.98 -15.26 24.23
N ASP A 247 -2.59 -16.46 24.65
CA ASP A 247 -3.13 -17.10 25.86
C ASP A 247 -2.74 -16.39 27.15
N ASP A 248 -1.61 -15.67 27.17
CA ASP A 248 -1.16 -14.90 28.33
C ASP A 248 -2.09 -13.71 28.64
N PHE A 249 -2.87 -13.28 27.65
CA PHE A 249 -3.82 -12.19 27.76
C PHE A 249 -5.28 -12.65 27.88
N ASN A 250 -5.55 -13.97 27.78
CA ASN A 250 -6.88 -14.56 27.92
C ASN A 250 -7.32 -14.63 29.40
N GLY A 251 -7.65 -13.48 29.98
CA GLY A 251 -8.12 -13.39 31.36
C GLY A 251 -9.60 -13.77 31.53
N ARG A 252 -9.91 -14.77 32.37
CA ARG A 252 -11.30 -15.19 32.70
C ARG A 252 -12.21 -14.11 33.31
N ARG A 253 -11.66 -12.95 33.70
CA ARG A 253 -12.38 -11.86 34.41
C ARG A 253 -12.65 -10.60 33.56
N ARG A 254 -12.03 -10.47 32.39
CA ARG A 254 -12.29 -9.39 31.43
C ARG A 254 -12.37 -10.01 30.04
N PRO A 255 -13.56 -10.04 29.39
CA PRO A 255 -13.71 -10.68 28.09
C PRO A 255 -12.86 -10.01 26.99
N THR A 256 -12.53 -8.73 27.14
CA THR A 256 -11.63 -7.99 26.24
C THR A 256 -10.39 -7.51 27.01
N PRO A 257 -9.18 -7.95 26.64
CA PRO A 257 -7.93 -7.45 27.21
C PRO A 257 -7.74 -5.95 26.93
N HIS A 258 -7.23 -5.20 27.90
CA HIS A 258 -6.96 -3.77 27.72
C HIS A 258 -5.74 -3.58 26.80
N TRP A 259 -5.95 -3.00 25.62
CA TRP A 259 -4.93 -2.89 24.56
C TRP A 259 -3.63 -2.25 25.06
N ARG A 260 -3.72 -1.23 25.93
CA ARG A 260 -2.55 -0.52 26.43
C ARG A 260 -1.71 -1.38 27.36
N ASN A 261 -2.37 -2.23 28.16
CA ASN A 261 -1.65 -3.18 29.02
C ASN A 261 -0.92 -4.22 28.17
N ILE A 262 -1.53 -4.67 27.07
CA ILE A 262 -0.86 -5.59 26.15
C ILE A 262 0.36 -4.91 25.54
N ALA A 263 0.19 -3.70 24.97
CA ALA A 263 1.26 -2.93 24.38
C ALA A 263 2.43 -2.74 25.36
N ASP A 264 2.16 -2.24 26.57
CA ASP A 264 3.17 -2.03 27.61
C ASP A 264 3.86 -3.35 28.03
N THR A 265 3.14 -4.48 28.00
CA THR A 265 3.69 -5.80 28.39
C THR A 265 4.62 -6.37 27.33
N ILE A 266 4.29 -6.20 26.05
CA ILE A 266 5.10 -6.74 24.93
C ILE A 266 6.24 -5.79 24.53
N GLN A 267 6.15 -4.50 24.89
CA GLN A 267 7.09 -3.47 24.50
C GLN A 267 8.56 -3.79 24.82
N PRO A 268 8.92 -4.30 26.02
CA PRO A 268 10.29 -4.66 26.32
C PRO A 268 10.84 -5.77 25.43
N GLN A 269 10.00 -6.72 25.00
CA GLN A 269 10.42 -7.81 24.10
C GLN A 269 10.75 -7.28 22.70
N PHE A 270 9.93 -6.36 22.20
CA PHE A 270 10.21 -5.69 20.93
C PHE A 270 11.53 -4.93 21.01
N SER A 271 11.71 -4.14 22.07
CA SER A 271 12.92 -3.33 22.28
C SER A 271 14.18 -4.20 22.43
N ASP A 272 14.10 -5.32 23.16
CA ASP A 272 15.18 -6.32 23.26
C ASP A 272 15.55 -6.91 21.89
N ALA A 273 14.53 -7.25 21.08
CA ALA A 273 14.74 -7.79 19.74
C ALA A 273 15.43 -6.76 18.82
N VAL A 274 15.00 -5.50 18.86
CA VAL A 274 15.64 -4.41 18.10
C VAL A 274 17.07 -4.17 18.59
N LYS A 275 17.30 -4.18 19.91
CA LYS A 275 18.64 -4.04 20.49
C LYS A 275 19.59 -5.14 20.02
N ASN A 276 19.11 -6.37 19.88
CA ASN A 276 19.90 -7.49 19.34
C ASN A 276 20.24 -7.28 17.85
N MET A 277 19.32 -6.71 17.06
CA MET A 277 19.59 -6.35 15.66
C MET A 277 20.59 -5.21 15.55
N LEU A 278 20.40 -4.14 16.33
CA LEU A 278 21.32 -2.99 16.38
C LEU A 278 22.73 -3.40 16.84
N GLY A 279 22.85 -4.32 17.80
CA GLY A 279 24.14 -4.82 18.26
C GLY A 279 24.96 -5.48 17.14
N ARG A 280 24.29 -6.05 16.13
CA ARG A 280 24.94 -6.65 14.95
C ARG A 280 25.30 -5.60 13.89
N ILE A 281 24.42 -4.62 13.68
CA ILE A 281 24.62 -3.58 12.66
C ILE A 281 25.64 -2.53 13.13
N ARG A 282 25.73 -2.23 14.43
CA ARG A 282 26.75 -1.32 14.99
C ARG A 282 28.19 -1.79 14.78
N GLU A 283 28.40 -3.08 14.54
CA GLU A 283 29.70 -3.64 14.21
C GLU A 283 30.04 -3.50 12.71
N ALA A 284 29.05 -3.17 11.88
CA ALA A 284 29.24 -2.89 10.46
C ALA A 284 29.73 -1.44 10.25
N ASP A 285 30.55 -1.24 9.22
CA ASP A 285 31.15 0.07 8.92
C ASP A 285 30.09 1.11 8.50
N GLU A 286 28.90 0.69 8.07
CA GLU A 286 27.84 1.56 7.55
C GLU A 286 26.96 2.24 8.62
N PHE A 287 27.11 1.93 9.92
CA PHE A 287 26.23 2.47 10.96
C PHE A 287 26.87 3.64 11.74
N SER A 288 26.17 4.77 11.81
CA SER A 288 26.65 5.97 12.52
C SER A 288 25.56 6.63 13.38
N GLU A 289 25.94 7.06 14.58
CA GLU A 289 25.10 7.85 15.48
C GLU A 289 25.64 9.29 15.60
N PRO A 290 24.75 10.30 15.79
CA PRO A 290 23.30 10.20 15.95
C PRO A 290 22.55 9.94 14.64
N VAL A 291 21.45 9.19 14.69
CA VAL A 291 20.65 8.80 13.53
C VAL A 291 19.60 9.85 13.15
N VAL A 292 19.10 9.76 11.92
CA VAL A 292 17.85 10.41 11.50
C VAL A 292 16.74 9.37 11.58
N ALA A 293 15.58 9.75 12.13
CA ALA A 293 14.42 8.87 12.23
C ALA A 293 13.20 9.48 11.54
N ALA A 294 12.32 8.62 11.03
CA ALA A 294 11.02 9.02 10.48
C ALA A 294 9.88 8.37 11.26
N ILE A 295 8.84 9.14 11.54
CA ILE A 295 7.57 8.66 12.10
C ILE A 295 6.55 8.54 10.97
N ASP A 296 5.93 7.38 10.88
CA ASP A 296 4.86 7.10 9.92
C ASP A 296 3.72 6.31 10.56
N THR A 297 2.54 6.36 9.96
CA THR A 297 1.37 5.58 10.37
C THR A 297 1.12 4.47 9.38
N VAL A 298 1.01 3.24 9.90
CA VAL A 298 0.67 2.07 9.11
C VAL A 298 -0.73 1.60 9.49
N ARG A 299 -1.50 1.21 8.47
CA ARG A 299 -2.87 0.73 8.64
C ARG A 299 -3.06 -0.66 8.11
N VAL A 300 -3.72 -1.50 8.88
CA VAL A 300 -4.10 -2.86 8.50
C VAL A 300 -5.61 -2.91 8.33
N PRO A 301 -6.13 -3.03 7.09
CA PRO A 301 -7.56 -2.95 6.82
C PRO A 301 -8.31 -4.15 7.40
N VAL A 302 -9.55 -3.91 7.81
CA VAL A 302 -10.52 -4.88 8.31
C VAL A 302 -11.80 -4.73 7.49
N SER A 303 -12.26 -5.85 6.91
CA SER A 303 -13.44 -5.88 6.04
C SER A 303 -14.77 -5.97 6.79
N VAL A 304 -14.73 -6.17 8.11
CA VAL A 304 -15.93 -6.33 8.93
C VAL A 304 -16.50 -4.96 9.32
N THR A 305 -17.75 -4.70 8.91
CA THR A 305 -18.46 -3.47 9.28
C THR A 305 -18.72 -3.36 10.80
N PRO A 306 -18.59 -2.16 11.39
CA PRO A 306 -18.96 -1.89 12.78
C PRO A 306 -20.47 -1.83 13.03
N TYR A 307 -21.29 -1.82 11.98
CA TYR A 307 -22.74 -1.65 12.10
C TYR A 307 -23.50 -2.98 11.96
N LYS A 308 -24.61 -3.10 12.68
CA LYS A 308 -25.57 -4.22 12.59
C LYS A 308 -26.23 -4.22 11.21
N GLY A 309 -26.54 -5.40 10.69
CA GLY A 309 -27.43 -5.56 9.54
C GLY A 309 -28.89 -5.35 9.96
N GLU A 310 -29.78 -5.06 9.01
CA GLU A 310 -31.18 -4.72 9.29
C GLU A 310 -31.90 -5.76 10.18
N GLU A 311 -31.65 -7.05 9.94
CA GLU A 311 -32.26 -8.16 10.70
C GLU A 311 -31.80 -8.25 12.16
N ALA A 312 -30.65 -7.66 12.50
CA ALA A 312 -30.06 -7.69 13.84
C ALA A 312 -30.36 -6.43 14.66
N ILE A 313 -31.10 -5.46 14.11
CA ILE A 313 -31.47 -4.22 14.80
C ILE A 313 -32.66 -4.49 15.73
N GLU A 314 -32.48 -4.22 17.01
CA GLU A 314 -33.53 -4.37 18.02
C GLU A 314 -34.18 -3.02 18.39
N PRO A 315 -35.47 -3.01 18.78
CA PRO A 315 -36.12 -1.81 19.29
C PRO A 315 -35.40 -1.29 20.55
N GLY A 316 -34.85 -0.08 20.48
CA GLY A 316 -34.10 0.53 21.58
C GLY A 316 -32.59 0.61 21.37
N ASP A 317 -32.08 0.00 20.29
CA ASP A 317 -30.68 0.12 19.90
C ASP A 317 -30.26 1.59 19.68
N PRO A 318 -29.05 2.00 20.12
CA PRO A 318 -28.54 3.34 19.89
C PRO A 318 -28.27 3.56 18.39
N ARG A 319 -28.49 4.79 17.93
CA ARG A 319 -28.38 5.16 16.51
C ARG A 319 -27.33 6.24 16.32
N VAL A 320 -26.48 6.03 15.32
CA VAL A 320 -25.53 7.03 14.82
C VAL A 320 -26.13 7.64 13.57
N GLU A 321 -26.40 8.94 13.61
CA GLU A 321 -26.86 9.71 12.46
C GLU A 321 -25.66 10.21 11.63
N PHE A 322 -25.78 10.12 10.31
CA PHE A 322 -24.77 10.56 9.36
C PHE A 322 -25.20 11.88 8.71
N ASP A 323 -24.23 12.58 8.12
CA ASP A 323 -24.44 13.90 7.50
C ASP A 323 -25.46 13.88 6.34
N ASN A 324 -25.72 12.69 5.77
CA ASN A 324 -26.73 12.45 4.73
C ASN A 324 -28.14 12.13 5.28
N GLY A 325 -28.33 12.15 6.60
CA GLY A 325 -29.60 11.81 7.28
C GLY A 325 -29.85 10.30 7.41
N GLU A 326 -28.95 9.44 6.94
CA GLU A 326 -29.02 8.01 7.23
C GLU A 326 -28.64 7.75 8.68
N TYR A 327 -29.18 6.70 9.27
CA TYR A 327 -28.73 6.21 10.56
C TYR A 327 -28.19 4.79 10.43
N ARG A 328 -27.19 4.46 11.26
CA ARG A 328 -26.72 3.08 11.43
C ARG A 328 -26.69 2.73 12.90
N VAL A 329 -26.79 1.44 13.18
CA VAL A 329 -26.77 0.90 14.54
C VAL A 329 -25.42 0.22 14.79
N PRO A 330 -24.61 0.70 15.74
CA PRO A 330 -23.35 0.05 16.10
C PRO A 330 -23.55 -1.38 16.63
N LYS A 331 -22.57 -2.25 16.38
CA LYS A 331 -22.48 -3.56 17.07
C LYS A 331 -21.95 -3.36 18.48
N ASP A 332 -22.53 -4.10 19.43
CA ASP A 332 -22.19 -4.00 20.85
C ASP A 332 -20.78 -4.54 21.17
N ASP A 333 -20.25 -5.44 20.34
CA ASP A 333 -18.98 -6.16 20.53
C ASP A 333 -17.91 -5.84 19.47
N TYR A 334 -18.03 -4.68 18.79
CA TYR A 334 -17.04 -4.30 17.79
C TYR A 334 -15.69 -3.92 18.44
N PRO A 335 -14.54 -4.36 17.91
CA PRO A 335 -13.24 -4.06 18.50
C PRO A 335 -12.94 -2.57 18.56
N GLU A 336 -12.66 -2.07 19.77
CA GLU A 336 -12.38 -0.67 20.07
C GLU A 336 -11.11 -0.10 19.41
N MET A 337 -10.15 -0.95 19.03
CA MET A 337 -8.89 -0.52 18.41
C MET A 337 -8.97 -0.37 16.90
N ILE A 338 -10.10 -0.73 16.30
CA ILE A 338 -10.33 -0.45 14.90
C ILE A 338 -10.69 1.03 14.79
N THR A 339 -10.03 1.73 13.87
CA THR A 339 -10.34 3.12 13.53
C THR A 339 -10.91 3.19 12.12
N GLY A 340 -11.63 4.26 11.80
CA GLY A 340 -12.17 4.49 10.47
C GLY A 340 -12.99 5.76 10.36
N LYS A 341 -12.68 6.55 9.32
CA LYS A 341 -13.36 7.81 9.05
C LYS A 341 -13.43 8.08 7.54
N GLY A 342 -14.61 8.54 7.10
CA GLY A 342 -14.86 8.92 5.70
C GLY A 342 -14.73 7.73 4.76
N ASP A 343 -14.07 7.95 3.62
CA ASP A 343 -13.93 6.97 2.53
C ASP A 343 -12.83 5.94 2.77
N LYS A 344 -12.10 6.02 3.89
CA LYS A 344 -11.03 5.05 4.18
C LYS A 344 -11.61 3.75 4.78
N PRO A 345 -11.14 2.57 4.35
CA PRO A 345 -11.58 1.29 4.92
C PRO A 345 -11.29 1.23 6.42
N TYR A 346 -12.12 0.55 7.21
CA TYR A 346 -11.84 0.32 8.63
C TYR A 346 -10.52 -0.44 8.81
N GLY A 347 -9.81 -0.23 9.91
CA GLY A 347 -8.58 -0.98 10.15
C GLY A 347 -7.90 -0.66 11.47
N TYR A 348 -6.95 -1.50 11.86
CA TYR A 348 -6.03 -1.20 12.94
C TYR A 348 -4.98 -0.21 12.46
N GLU A 349 -4.59 0.72 13.32
CA GLU A 349 -3.61 1.74 13.03
C GLU A 349 -2.50 1.70 14.08
N TYR A 350 -1.26 1.83 13.63
CA TYR A 350 -0.10 1.95 14.51
C TYR A 350 0.90 2.92 13.90
N ALA A 351 1.61 3.64 14.76
CA ALA A 351 2.70 4.49 14.37
C ALA A 351 4.02 3.74 14.56
N THR A 352 4.97 3.97 13.66
CA THR A 352 6.32 3.43 13.74
C THR A 352 7.33 4.56 13.76
N LEU A 353 8.46 4.36 14.42
CA LEU A 353 9.63 5.23 14.31
C LEU A 353 10.77 4.41 13.73
N THR A 354 11.25 4.80 12.56
CA THR A 354 12.18 4.02 11.74
C THR A 354 13.44 4.83 11.45
N ILE A 355 14.63 4.22 11.54
CA ILE A 355 15.87 4.83 11.07
C ILE A 355 15.76 5.11 9.57
N VAL A 356 16.18 6.29 9.14
CA VAL A 356 16.22 6.69 7.73
C VAL A 356 17.55 7.36 7.38
N GLY A 357 17.77 7.60 6.08
CA GLY A 357 18.96 8.27 5.59
C GLY A 357 20.04 7.28 5.18
N HIS A 358 21.25 7.44 5.71
CA HIS A 358 22.42 6.64 5.31
C HIS A 358 22.56 5.33 6.09
N ASN A 359 21.94 5.23 7.27
CA ASN A 359 21.95 4.02 8.08
C ASN A 359 20.89 3.03 7.60
N ASP A 360 21.07 1.76 7.95
CA ASP A 360 20.10 0.71 7.66
C ASP A 360 18.70 1.03 8.21
N PRO A 361 17.64 0.83 7.41
CA PRO A 361 16.28 1.11 7.84
C PRO A 361 15.82 0.06 8.85
N ILE A 362 15.82 0.45 10.13
CA ILE A 362 15.35 -0.39 11.25
C ILE A 362 14.19 0.31 11.94
N VAL A 363 13.10 -0.42 12.14
CA VAL A 363 11.98 0.05 13.00
C VAL A 363 12.44 -0.02 14.46
N LEU A 364 12.60 1.15 15.08
CA LEU A 364 13.07 1.30 16.46
C LEU A 364 11.95 1.19 17.48
N ALA A 365 10.76 1.66 17.12
CA ALA A 365 9.62 1.74 18.02
C ALA A 365 8.31 1.53 17.25
N VAL A 366 7.32 0.98 17.92
CA VAL A 366 5.96 0.79 17.40
C VAL A 366 4.98 1.14 18.51
N GLU A 367 3.98 1.96 18.21
CA GLU A 367 2.94 2.34 19.17
C GLU A 367 1.56 2.24 18.48
N PRO A 368 0.60 1.49 19.05
CA PRO A 368 -0.75 1.43 18.51
C PRO A 368 -1.43 2.81 18.59
N VAL A 369 -2.18 3.15 17.56
CA VAL A 369 -2.93 4.41 17.47
C VAL A 369 -4.40 4.12 17.71
N ARG A 370 -5.04 4.93 18.56
CA ARG A 370 -6.47 4.86 18.83
C ARG A 370 -7.12 6.20 18.54
N HIS A 371 -8.19 6.16 17.77
CA HIS A 371 -9.02 7.31 17.47
C HIS A 371 -10.46 7.01 17.84
N ASP A 372 -11.11 8.02 18.41
CA ASP A 372 -12.53 8.03 18.68
C ASP A 372 -13.30 7.79 17.37
N SER A 373 -14.19 6.81 17.42
CA SER A 373 -14.95 6.36 16.27
C SER A 373 -16.45 6.53 16.51
N ARG A 374 -17.19 6.94 15.47
CA ARG A 374 -18.64 7.23 15.58
C ARG A 374 -19.47 6.08 16.17
N TRP A 375 -19.05 4.83 15.98
CA TRP A 375 -19.73 3.65 16.53
C TRP A 375 -19.48 3.41 18.02
N GLU A 376 -18.51 4.09 18.64
CA GLU A 376 -18.27 4.06 20.09
C GLU A 376 -19.19 5.02 20.86
N LEU A 377 -19.99 5.83 20.16
CA LEU A 377 -20.95 6.80 20.73
C LEU A 377 -20.23 7.74 21.71
N ASP A 378 -20.75 7.88 22.93
CA ASP A 378 -20.18 8.76 23.97
C ASP A 378 -19.03 8.11 24.75
N ASN A 379 -18.66 6.86 24.44
CA ASN A 379 -17.62 6.11 25.15
C ASN A 379 -16.27 6.08 24.41
N GLY A 380 -16.20 6.72 23.23
CA GLY A 380 -15.01 6.73 22.41
C GLY A 380 -13.83 7.44 23.06
N MET A 381 -12.63 7.03 22.67
CA MET A 381 -11.37 7.57 23.18
C MET A 381 -10.39 7.76 22.04
N SER A 382 -9.69 8.90 22.03
CA SER A 382 -8.52 9.13 21.18
C SER A 382 -7.25 9.22 22.01
N VAL A 383 -6.18 8.60 21.51
CA VAL A 383 -4.81 8.88 21.96
C VAL A 383 -4.29 10.05 21.14
N SER A 384 -3.66 11.01 21.81
CA SER A 384 -3.12 12.19 21.12
C SER A 384 -1.84 11.83 20.35
N TRP A 385 -1.58 12.51 19.23
CA TRP A 385 -0.31 12.34 18.52
C TRP A 385 0.91 12.65 19.38
N ALA A 386 0.80 13.60 20.31
CA ALA A 386 1.89 13.94 21.21
C ALA A 386 2.23 12.77 22.16
N GLU A 387 1.22 12.10 22.72
CA GLU A 387 1.41 10.91 23.54
C GLU A 387 1.99 9.75 22.72
N THR A 388 1.51 9.53 21.50
CA THR A 388 2.06 8.51 20.59
C THR A 388 3.53 8.79 20.27
N VAL A 389 3.87 10.04 19.91
CA VAL A 389 5.25 10.44 19.58
C VAL A 389 6.15 10.35 20.80
N ASP A 390 5.70 10.78 21.98
CA ASP A 390 6.47 10.68 23.21
C ASP A 390 6.85 9.22 23.51
N ARG A 391 5.91 8.30 23.36
CA ARG A 391 6.15 6.87 23.58
C ARG A 391 7.09 6.26 22.55
N LEU A 392 6.95 6.62 21.28
CA LEU A 392 7.88 6.18 20.24
C LEU A 392 9.30 6.67 20.54
N MET A 393 9.45 7.93 20.95
CA MET A 393 10.75 8.51 21.28
C MET A 393 11.35 7.91 22.55
N GLN A 394 10.57 7.66 23.60
CA GLN A 394 11.03 6.96 24.81
C GLN A 394 11.61 5.58 24.47
N GLN A 395 10.91 4.81 23.62
CA GLN A 395 11.41 3.51 23.17
C GLN A 395 12.70 3.64 22.33
N ALA A 396 12.72 4.58 21.39
CA ALA A 396 13.80 4.68 20.40
C ALA A 396 15.10 5.27 20.97
N THR A 397 14.99 6.27 21.86
CA THR A 397 16.16 6.94 22.50
C THR A 397 16.88 6.05 23.51
N GLU A 398 16.22 5.01 24.04
CA GLU A 398 16.89 3.94 24.79
C GLU A 398 17.78 3.05 23.91
N LEU A 399 17.51 3.04 22.60
CA LEU A 399 18.17 2.17 21.64
C LEU A 399 19.29 2.86 20.88
N VAL A 400 19.10 4.11 20.43
CA VAL A 400 20.06 4.89 19.61
C VAL A 400 19.99 6.39 19.94
N ASP A 401 21.07 7.13 19.69
CA ASP A 401 21.04 8.60 19.69
C ASP A 401 20.34 9.12 18.42
N ILE A 402 19.38 10.03 18.55
CA ILE A 402 18.55 10.58 17.46
C ILE A 402 18.71 12.09 17.45
N HIS A 403 19.18 12.67 16.34
CA HIS A 403 19.33 14.13 16.25
C HIS A 403 18.24 14.82 15.43
N LEU A 404 17.54 14.08 14.56
CA LEU A 404 16.51 14.61 13.67
C LEU A 404 15.36 13.61 13.52
N VAL A 405 14.13 14.09 13.76
CA VAL A 405 12.89 13.37 13.52
C VAL A 405 12.12 14.00 12.37
N MET A 406 11.80 13.20 11.36
CA MET A 406 10.91 13.57 10.27
C MET A 406 9.54 12.93 10.51
N ALA A 407 8.45 13.61 10.18
CA ALA A 407 7.14 12.98 10.20
C ALA A 407 6.23 13.59 9.14
N ASP A 408 5.12 12.91 8.87
CA ASP A 408 4.13 13.41 7.93
C ASP A 408 3.38 14.65 8.47
N ARG A 409 2.48 15.20 7.64
CA ARG A 409 1.72 16.40 7.99
C ARG A 409 0.70 16.18 9.13
N ALA A 410 0.27 14.95 9.39
CA ALA A 410 -0.71 14.67 10.44
C ALA A 410 -0.12 14.95 11.83
N PHE A 411 1.20 14.84 11.96
CA PHE A 411 1.96 15.14 13.18
C PHE A 411 2.30 16.64 13.36
N ASP A 412 1.90 17.54 12.44
CA ASP A 412 2.15 18.99 12.56
C ASP A 412 1.23 19.67 13.61
N THR A 413 1.26 19.19 14.84
CA THR A 413 0.60 19.80 15.99
C THR A 413 1.61 20.55 16.87
N ARG A 414 1.12 21.39 17.78
CA ARG A 414 2.00 22.15 18.70
C ARG A 414 2.53 21.23 19.80
N GLU A 415 1.70 20.30 20.23
CA GLU A 415 1.98 19.32 21.27
C GLU A 415 3.07 18.35 20.82
N VAL A 416 3.04 17.87 19.57
CA VAL A 416 4.12 17.02 19.02
C VAL A 416 5.44 17.77 18.98
N LYS A 417 5.44 19.03 18.51
CA LYS A 417 6.66 19.85 18.50
C LYS A 417 7.22 20.07 19.90
N HIS A 418 6.34 20.33 20.86
CA HIS A 418 6.75 20.48 22.25
C HIS A 418 7.39 19.21 22.80
N VAL A 419 6.80 18.03 22.52
CA VAL A 419 7.40 16.74 22.92
C VAL A 419 8.78 16.56 22.31
N LEU A 420 8.93 16.75 21.00
CA LEU A 420 10.21 16.58 20.30
C LEU A 420 11.28 17.56 20.79
N ASP A 421 10.92 18.83 20.95
CA ASP A 421 11.84 19.92 21.32
C ASP A 421 12.18 19.92 22.82
N GLN A 422 11.18 19.76 23.70
CA GLN A 422 11.35 19.99 25.14
C GLN A 422 11.57 18.71 25.94
N TYR A 423 11.04 17.56 25.50
CA TYR A 423 11.20 16.29 26.24
C TYR A 423 12.31 15.42 25.68
N HIS A 424 12.52 15.47 24.36
CA HIS A 424 13.53 14.64 23.69
C HIS A 424 14.73 15.41 23.14
N ASP A 425 14.67 16.75 23.09
CA ASP A 425 15.76 17.63 22.63
C ASP A 425 16.29 17.25 21.24
N VAL A 426 15.38 16.99 20.29
CA VAL A 426 15.72 16.61 18.92
C VAL A 426 15.28 17.67 17.91
N ASN A 427 16.03 17.82 16.82
CA ASN A 427 15.54 18.60 15.68
C ASN A 427 14.36 17.86 15.04
N TYR A 428 13.44 18.61 14.43
CA TYR A 428 12.32 18.00 13.72
C TYR A 428 12.01 18.69 12.39
N LEU A 429 11.55 17.89 11.43
CA LEU A 429 11.09 18.34 10.12
C LEU A 429 9.66 17.85 9.90
N LEU A 430 8.70 18.78 9.96
CA LEU A 430 7.28 18.52 9.81
C LEU A 430 6.72 19.38 8.66
N PRO A 431 6.18 18.77 7.58
CA PRO A 431 5.67 19.51 6.43
C PRO A 431 4.40 20.30 6.79
N LYS A 432 4.35 21.56 6.38
CA LYS A 432 3.19 22.45 6.56
C LYS A 432 2.16 22.29 5.43
N THR A 433 0.88 22.50 5.75
CA THR A 433 -0.17 22.56 4.73
C THR A 433 0.01 23.79 3.81
N LYS A 434 0.22 23.56 2.52
CA LYS A 434 0.52 24.57 1.47
C LYS A 434 -0.48 25.74 1.38
N ASN A 435 -1.69 25.58 1.93
CA ASN A 435 -2.78 26.56 1.85
C ASN A 435 -3.24 27.12 3.20
N SER A 436 -2.43 27.03 4.25
CA SER A 436 -2.73 27.77 5.49
C SER A 436 -2.67 29.28 5.21
N LYS A 437 -3.84 29.95 5.21
CA LYS A 437 -3.94 31.40 5.06
C LYS A 437 -3.10 32.13 6.11
N ALA A 438 -3.08 31.60 7.34
CA ALA A 438 -2.25 32.10 8.42
C ALA A 438 -0.76 32.01 8.08
N LEU A 439 -0.29 30.86 7.58
CA LEU A 439 1.13 30.69 7.22
C LEU A 439 1.56 31.64 6.09
N LYS A 440 0.68 31.88 5.09
CA LYS A 440 0.94 32.84 4.01
C LYS A 440 1.01 34.29 4.51
N GLN A 441 0.16 34.66 5.47
CA GLN A 441 0.24 35.96 6.14
C GLN A 441 1.52 36.07 6.97
N ASP A 442 1.86 35.01 7.70
CA ASP A 442 3.06 34.99 8.54
C ASP A 442 4.35 35.12 7.73
N LEU A 443 4.44 34.41 6.60
CA LEU A 443 5.55 34.51 5.65
C LEU A 443 5.62 35.91 5.02
N ALA A 444 4.49 36.48 4.58
CA ALA A 444 4.47 37.80 3.96
C ALA A 444 4.95 38.90 4.93
N GLU A 445 4.63 38.80 6.22
CA GLU A 445 5.13 39.73 7.24
C GLU A 445 6.66 39.62 7.38
N VAL A 446 7.21 38.40 7.47
CA VAL A 446 8.67 38.18 7.55
C VAL A 446 9.37 38.66 6.27
N GLU A 447 8.84 38.35 5.09
CA GLU A 447 9.41 38.78 3.80
C GLU A 447 9.35 40.30 3.62
N SER A 448 8.34 40.97 4.20
CA SER A 448 8.17 42.42 4.10
C SER A 448 9.08 43.23 5.03
N ASP A 449 9.61 42.60 6.09
CA ASP A 449 10.50 43.25 7.05
C ASP A 449 11.92 42.66 6.97
N PRO A 450 12.88 43.35 6.32
CA PRO A 450 14.24 42.84 6.15
C PRO A 450 15.04 42.73 7.45
N THR A 451 14.50 43.22 8.58
CA THR A 451 15.12 43.07 9.91
C THR A 451 14.61 41.86 10.68
N LEU A 452 13.51 41.25 10.23
CA LEU A 452 12.83 40.17 10.92
C LEU A 452 13.34 38.83 10.40
N VAL A 453 14.24 38.19 11.16
CA VAL A 453 14.84 36.90 10.78
C VAL A 453 13.96 35.71 11.17
N SER A 454 13.09 35.89 12.17
CA SER A 454 12.15 34.88 12.63
C SER A 454 10.92 35.51 13.31
N ARG A 455 9.76 34.85 13.20
CA ARG A 455 8.51 35.23 13.87
C ARG A 455 8.23 34.29 15.04
N VAL A 456 8.00 34.85 16.23
CA VAL A 456 7.59 34.11 17.43
C VAL A 456 6.11 34.32 17.67
N GLN A 457 5.34 33.24 17.83
CA GLN A 457 3.91 33.30 18.15
C GLN A 457 3.62 32.54 19.46
N PRO A 458 2.98 33.18 20.45
CA PRO A 458 2.54 32.47 21.64
C PRO A 458 1.42 31.49 21.31
N ALA A 459 1.45 30.32 21.96
CA ALA A 459 0.53 29.23 21.70
C ALA A 459 0.18 28.52 23.01
N SER A 460 -1.12 28.31 23.26
CA SER A 460 -1.56 27.42 24.34
C SER A 460 -1.27 25.96 23.96
N LEU A 461 -0.83 25.18 24.95
CA LEU A 461 -0.48 23.76 24.84
C LEU A 461 -1.49 22.94 25.65
N TYR A 462 -2.10 21.92 25.05
CA TYR A 462 -3.06 21.04 25.73
C TYR A 462 -2.57 19.60 25.71
N LEU A 463 -1.76 19.22 26.70
CA LEU A 463 -1.11 17.90 26.74
C LEU A 463 -2.09 16.73 26.96
N ASN A 464 -3.25 16.96 27.59
CA ASN A 464 -4.18 15.87 27.98
C ASN A 464 -5.67 16.19 27.72
N GLY A 465 -6.00 17.12 26.82
CA GLY A 465 -7.40 17.49 26.56
C GLY A 465 -8.12 18.18 27.73
N ASN A 466 -7.43 18.45 28.84
CA ASN A 466 -7.88 19.29 29.95
C ASN A 466 -6.78 20.32 30.26
N GLU A 467 -7.18 21.53 30.63
CA GLU A 467 -6.27 22.61 31.00
C GLU A 467 -5.29 22.19 32.10
N THR A 468 -4.05 22.62 31.94
CA THR A 468 -2.94 22.69 32.91
C THR A 468 -2.31 21.38 33.41
N ARG A 469 -1.00 21.25 33.12
CA ARG A 469 0.01 21.67 34.09
C ARG A 469 1.17 22.39 33.41
#